data_AF-A0A357T6E8-F1
#
_entry.id   AF-A0A357T6E8-F1
#
_cell.length_a   1.000
_cell.length_b   1.000
_cell.length_c   1.000
_cell.angle_alpha   90.00
_cell.angle_beta   90.00
_cell.angle_gamma   90.00
#
_symmetry.space_group_name_H-M   'P 1'
#
loop_
_entity.id
_entity.type
_entity.pdbx_description
1 polymer ?
#
loop_
_entity_poly.entity_id
_entity_poly.type
_entity_poly.pdbx_seq_one_letter_code
_entity_poly.pdbx_strand_id
1 'polypeptide(L)'
;MSVVEVDVRQEFQEIIGFGGAFTEASAFIFAHMEPEKQREIVNAYFHPKEGIGYNFGRIPMNSCDFSLGSYSCDDIAGDVELKYFNIERDKIFIIPLVKEAIKVRGEPLNILISPWSPPGWMKTNRRMTHGGEVKEEYRATWALFYARFIKAYESEGIPIWGLTVQNEPDATQIWESCRFTPEAERDFIRDYLGPILAREGLSNKKIMAWDHNRDLVYERAKV
;
A
#
# COMPACT_ATOMS: atom_id res chain seq x y z
N MET A 1 27.04 32.93 -21.95
CA MET A 1 25.97 31.97 -22.30
C MET A 1 26.18 30.77 -21.39
N SER A 2 25.22 30.44 -20.54
CA SER A 2 25.32 29.24 -19.69
C SER A 2 24.83 28.04 -20.48
N VAL A 3 25.57 26.93 -20.43
CA VAL A 3 25.25 25.67 -21.12
C VAL A 3 25.03 24.58 -20.06
N VAL A 4 24.09 23.68 -20.31
CA VAL A 4 23.89 22.43 -19.54
C VAL A 4 24.37 21.28 -20.42
N GLU A 5 25.31 20.50 -19.92
CA GLU A 5 25.84 19.32 -20.62
C GLU A 5 25.27 18.03 -20.01
N VAL A 6 25.01 17.04 -20.86
CA VAL A 6 24.50 15.71 -20.46
C VAL A 6 25.51 14.67 -20.89
N ASP A 7 26.12 13.96 -19.92
CA ASP A 7 27.03 12.84 -20.20
C ASP A 7 26.28 11.51 -20.13
N VAL A 8 25.97 10.94 -21.30
CA VAL A 8 25.26 9.66 -21.43
C VAL A 8 26.08 8.44 -21.00
N ARG A 9 27.37 8.62 -20.68
CA ARG A 9 28.22 7.55 -20.12
C ARG A 9 28.17 7.48 -18.59
N GLN A 10 27.64 8.52 -17.94
CA GLN A 10 27.47 8.54 -16.49
C GLN A 10 26.07 8.08 -16.11
N GLU A 11 25.98 6.84 -15.60
CA GLU A 11 24.71 6.23 -15.18
C GLU A 11 24.52 6.33 -13.65
N PHE A 12 23.26 6.32 -13.23
CA PHE A 12 22.84 6.33 -11.82
C PHE A 12 21.75 5.27 -11.58
N GLN A 13 20.75 5.57 -10.76
CA GLN A 13 19.64 4.64 -10.48
C GLN A 13 18.70 4.46 -11.67
N GLU A 14 18.13 3.26 -11.77
CA GLU A 14 16.98 3.00 -12.63
C GLU A 14 15.71 3.61 -12.01
N ILE A 15 14.88 4.23 -12.85
CA ILE A 15 13.60 4.79 -12.44
C ILE A 15 12.51 3.73 -12.61
N ILE A 16 11.96 3.24 -11.50
CA ILE A 16 10.95 2.16 -11.50
C ILE A 16 9.56 2.59 -11.98
N GLY A 17 9.26 3.89 -11.97
CA GLY A 17 7.99 4.41 -12.46
C GLY A 17 7.51 5.71 -11.81
N PHE A 18 6.36 6.16 -12.29
CA PHE A 18 5.61 7.32 -11.80
C PHE A 18 4.11 6.96 -11.71
N GLY A 19 3.41 7.56 -10.75
CA GLY A 19 2.10 7.06 -10.37
C GLY A 19 1.30 7.93 -9.42
N GLY A 20 0.18 7.36 -8.95
CA GLY A 20 -0.72 7.97 -7.97
C GLY A 20 -1.29 6.94 -6.99
N ALA A 21 -2.06 7.40 -6.01
CA ALA A 21 -2.70 6.53 -5.01
C ALA A 21 -4.17 6.25 -5.38
N PHE A 22 -4.57 4.97 -5.29
CA PHE A 22 -5.95 4.51 -5.43
C PHE A 22 -6.61 4.43 -4.06
N THR A 23 -6.90 5.58 -3.47
CA THR A 23 -7.63 5.68 -2.19
C THR A 23 -9.13 5.40 -2.38
N GLU A 24 -9.84 4.99 -1.33
CA GLU A 24 -11.30 4.79 -1.40
C GLU A 24 -12.01 6.10 -1.80
N ALA A 25 -11.54 7.27 -1.36
CA ALA A 25 -12.06 8.56 -1.80
C ALA A 25 -11.90 8.79 -3.31
N SER A 26 -10.70 8.54 -3.86
CA SER A 26 -10.46 8.70 -5.31
C SER A 26 -11.33 7.75 -6.14
N ALA A 27 -11.49 6.52 -5.66
CA ALA A 27 -12.29 5.49 -6.30
C ALA A 27 -13.80 5.76 -6.19
N PHE A 28 -14.24 6.28 -5.05
CA PHE A 28 -15.62 6.70 -4.83
C PHE A 28 -15.99 7.84 -5.79
N ILE A 29 -15.15 8.87 -5.91
CA ILE A 29 -15.39 9.98 -6.84
C ILE A 29 -15.44 9.45 -8.27
N PHE A 30 -14.47 8.62 -8.67
CA PHE A 30 -14.45 7.98 -9.99
C PHE A 30 -15.74 7.22 -10.30
N ALA A 31 -16.21 6.39 -9.37
CA ALA A 31 -17.41 5.58 -9.55
C ALA A 31 -18.70 6.41 -9.74
N HIS A 32 -18.72 7.65 -9.29
CA HIS A 32 -19.85 8.58 -9.42
C HIS A 32 -19.71 9.56 -10.60
N MET A 33 -18.65 9.46 -11.40
CA MET A 33 -18.54 10.22 -12.64
C MET A 33 -19.38 9.59 -13.75
N GLU A 34 -19.80 10.42 -14.72
CA GLU A 34 -20.37 9.92 -15.97
C GLU A 34 -19.39 8.99 -16.71
N PRO A 35 -19.85 7.94 -17.42
CA PRO A 35 -18.99 6.96 -18.08
C PRO A 35 -17.95 7.57 -19.04
N GLU A 36 -18.30 8.66 -19.72
CA GLU A 36 -17.38 9.39 -20.60
C GLU A 36 -16.23 10.01 -19.82
N LYS A 37 -16.52 10.58 -18.63
CA LYS A 37 -15.51 11.19 -17.76
C LYS A 37 -14.65 10.14 -17.05
N GLN A 38 -15.21 8.99 -16.70
CA GLN A 38 -14.43 7.85 -16.24
C GLN A 38 -13.39 7.42 -17.28
N ARG A 39 -13.79 7.29 -18.55
CA ARG A 39 -12.86 6.95 -19.63
C ARG A 39 -11.82 8.03 -19.85
N GLU A 40 -12.23 9.30 -19.88
CA GLU A 40 -11.34 10.44 -20.07
C GLU A 40 -10.23 10.48 -19.00
N ILE A 41 -10.59 10.35 -17.72
CA ILE A 41 -9.61 10.48 -16.63
C ILE A 41 -8.66 9.28 -16.56
N VAL A 42 -9.14 8.05 -16.78
CA VAL A 42 -8.28 6.87 -16.76
C VAL A 42 -7.35 6.87 -17.98
N ASN A 43 -7.84 7.26 -19.16
CA ASN A 43 -6.99 7.45 -20.34
C ASN A 43 -5.91 8.50 -20.10
N ALA A 44 -6.28 9.67 -19.55
CA ALA A 44 -5.35 10.75 -19.28
C ALA A 44 -4.20 10.31 -18.36
N TYR A 45 -4.48 9.50 -17.34
CA TYR A 45 -3.44 9.01 -16.42
C TYR A 45 -2.65 7.81 -16.96
N PHE A 46 -3.32 6.78 -17.47
CA PHE A 46 -2.71 5.45 -17.64
C PHE A 46 -2.41 5.08 -19.09
N HIS A 47 -3.06 5.70 -20.07
CA HIS A 47 -2.81 5.33 -21.47
C HIS A 47 -1.38 5.74 -21.86
N PRO A 48 -0.53 4.84 -22.39
CA PRO A 48 0.90 5.09 -22.58
C PRO A 48 1.23 6.11 -23.69
N LYS A 49 0.30 6.35 -24.61
CA LYS A 49 0.46 7.28 -25.75
C LYS A 49 -0.45 8.51 -25.69
N GLU A 50 -1.74 8.29 -25.44
CA GLU A 50 -2.77 9.33 -25.34
C GLU A 50 -2.86 10.01 -23.97
N GLY A 51 -2.19 9.46 -22.94
CA GLY A 51 -2.11 10.02 -21.60
C GLY A 51 -0.67 10.24 -21.14
N ILE A 52 -0.48 10.40 -19.82
CA ILE A 52 0.84 10.57 -19.20
C ILE A 52 1.52 9.25 -18.82
N GLY A 53 0.89 8.11 -19.11
CA GLY A 53 1.49 6.79 -19.02
C GLY A 53 1.93 6.35 -17.62
N TYR A 54 1.14 6.64 -16.57
CA TYR A 54 1.38 6.12 -15.23
C TYR A 54 1.58 4.60 -15.26
N ASN A 55 2.68 4.15 -14.67
CA ASN A 55 3.07 2.74 -14.57
C ASN A 55 3.30 2.29 -13.12
N PHE A 56 2.90 3.13 -12.17
CA PHE A 56 2.97 2.85 -10.74
C PHE A 56 1.66 3.25 -10.04
N GLY A 57 1.26 2.51 -9.02
CA GLY A 57 0.08 2.80 -8.21
C GLY A 57 0.31 2.45 -6.74
N ARG A 58 -0.31 3.19 -5.81
CA ARG A 58 -0.28 2.89 -4.38
C ARG A 58 -1.69 2.61 -3.85
N ILE A 59 -1.89 1.50 -3.15
CA ILE A 59 -3.18 1.11 -2.57
C ILE A 59 -3.05 1.07 -1.04
N PRO A 60 -3.90 1.79 -0.30
CA PRO A 60 -4.01 1.60 1.15
C PRO A 60 -4.46 0.17 1.48
N MET A 61 -3.75 -0.50 2.37
CA MET A 61 -4.24 -1.75 2.98
C MET A 61 -5.08 -1.37 4.20
N ASN A 62 -6.37 -1.74 4.19
CA ASN A 62 -7.42 -1.18 5.04
C ASN A 62 -7.73 0.30 4.73
N SER A 63 -8.54 0.93 5.58
CA SER A 63 -8.81 2.37 5.51
C SER A 63 -7.58 3.25 5.74
N CYS A 64 -7.69 4.48 5.25
CA CYS A 64 -6.82 5.62 5.52
C CYS A 64 -7.66 6.88 5.75
N ASP A 65 -7.03 8.04 5.94
CA ASP A 65 -7.68 9.34 6.03
C ASP A 65 -8.51 9.71 4.80
N PHE A 66 -8.15 9.18 3.63
CA PHE A 66 -8.92 9.28 2.38
C PHE A 66 -9.84 8.07 2.15
N SER A 67 -10.50 7.62 3.22
CA SER A 67 -11.58 6.63 3.19
C SER A 67 -12.91 7.25 3.63
N LEU A 68 -14.02 6.64 3.22
CA LEU A 68 -15.39 7.06 3.60
C LEU A 68 -15.70 6.78 5.07
N GLY A 69 -14.85 5.97 5.73
CA GLY A 69 -14.85 5.72 7.16
C GLY A 69 -13.80 4.66 7.51
N SER A 70 -13.53 4.50 8.80
CA SER A 70 -12.60 3.47 9.29
C SER A 70 -13.17 2.08 9.04
N TYR A 71 -12.35 1.22 8.43
CA TYR A 71 -12.60 -0.21 8.26
C TYR A 71 -11.28 -0.96 8.16
N SER A 72 -11.31 -2.27 8.40
CA SER A 72 -10.24 -3.17 8.04
C SER A 72 -10.75 -4.38 7.27
N CYS A 73 -9.86 -5.10 6.60
CA CYS A 73 -10.21 -6.36 5.93
C CYS A 73 -10.53 -7.48 6.94
N ASP A 74 -10.33 -7.28 8.25
CA ASP A 74 -10.75 -8.22 9.30
C ASP A 74 -11.09 -7.48 10.62
N ASP A 75 -12.36 -7.11 10.76
CA ASP A 75 -12.88 -6.42 11.94
C ASP A 75 -13.33 -7.38 13.07
N ILE A 76 -13.18 -8.71 12.91
CA ILE A 76 -13.57 -9.68 13.93
C ILE A 76 -12.48 -9.81 14.99
N ALA A 77 -12.76 -9.25 16.18
CA ALA A 77 -11.80 -9.24 17.28
C ALA A 77 -11.37 -10.66 17.69
N GLY A 78 -10.06 -10.90 17.67
CA GLY A 78 -9.47 -12.18 18.07
C GLY A 78 -9.41 -13.23 16.95
N ASP A 79 -9.71 -12.86 15.70
CA ASP A 79 -9.55 -13.75 14.55
C ASP A 79 -8.07 -13.92 14.14
N VAL A 80 -7.30 -14.55 15.02
CA VAL A 80 -5.85 -14.73 14.84
C VAL A 80 -5.49 -15.59 13.62
N GLU A 81 -6.44 -16.39 13.13
CA GLU A 81 -6.30 -17.24 11.94
C GLU A 81 -6.79 -16.56 10.65
N LEU A 82 -7.36 -15.34 10.74
CA LEU A 82 -7.90 -14.56 9.63
C LEU A 82 -8.98 -15.33 8.84
N LYS A 83 -9.88 -16.03 9.54
CA LYS A 83 -11.01 -16.77 8.96
C LYS A 83 -12.07 -15.87 8.32
N TYR A 84 -12.22 -14.66 8.84
CA TYR A 84 -13.21 -13.68 8.40
C TYR A 84 -12.61 -12.58 7.51
N PHE A 85 -11.30 -12.67 7.24
CA PHE A 85 -10.60 -11.76 6.33
C PHE A 85 -11.27 -11.72 4.95
N ASN A 86 -11.55 -10.52 4.45
CA ASN A 86 -12.07 -10.32 3.11
C ASN A 86 -11.76 -8.91 2.57
N ILE A 87 -11.86 -8.76 1.25
CA ILE A 87 -11.67 -7.49 0.53
C ILE A 87 -12.99 -7.00 -0.11
N GLU A 88 -14.15 -7.41 0.42
CA GLU A 88 -15.45 -7.13 -0.21
C GLU A 88 -15.76 -5.64 -0.30
N ARG A 89 -15.29 -4.85 0.68
CA ARG A 89 -15.40 -3.39 0.60
C ARG A 89 -14.58 -2.80 -0.54
N ASP A 90 -13.35 -3.27 -0.70
CA ASP A 90 -12.45 -2.78 -1.76
C ASP A 90 -12.99 -3.13 -3.16
N LYS A 91 -13.77 -4.22 -3.28
CA LYS A 91 -14.47 -4.62 -4.52
C LYS A 91 -15.54 -3.64 -4.98
N ILE A 92 -16.03 -2.77 -4.10
CA ILE A 92 -17.08 -1.79 -4.43
C ILE A 92 -16.51 -0.66 -5.30
N PHE A 93 -15.34 -0.11 -4.92
CA PHE A 93 -14.79 1.08 -5.57
C PHE A 93 -13.32 0.94 -6.00
N ILE A 94 -12.43 0.54 -5.08
CA ILE A 94 -10.97 0.54 -5.33
C ILE A 94 -10.61 -0.42 -6.46
N ILE A 95 -11.02 -1.69 -6.36
CA ILE A 95 -10.68 -2.74 -7.33
C ILE A 95 -11.22 -2.42 -8.72
N PRO A 96 -12.48 -1.97 -8.90
CA PRO A 96 -12.96 -1.50 -10.21
C PRO A 96 -12.10 -0.41 -10.85
N LEU A 97 -11.69 0.62 -10.09
CA LEU A 97 -10.83 1.68 -10.61
C LEU A 97 -9.45 1.13 -11.03
N VAL A 98 -8.83 0.30 -10.19
CA VAL A 98 -7.52 -0.29 -10.50
C VAL A 98 -7.60 -1.19 -11.75
N LYS A 99 -8.69 -1.96 -11.91
CA LYS A 99 -8.90 -2.80 -13.10
C LYS A 99 -9.05 -1.98 -14.38
N GLU A 100 -9.77 -0.85 -14.35
CA GLU A 100 -9.84 0.06 -15.50
C GLU A 100 -8.48 0.68 -15.81
N ALA A 101 -7.69 1.06 -14.80
CA ALA A 101 -6.33 1.56 -14.99
C ALA A 101 -5.41 0.52 -15.66
N ILE A 102 -5.41 -0.73 -15.18
CA ILE A 102 -4.64 -1.84 -15.77
C ILE A 102 -5.05 -2.07 -17.23
N LYS A 103 -6.35 -2.09 -17.50
CA LYS A 103 -6.91 -2.32 -18.84
C LYS A 103 -6.51 -1.22 -19.82
N VAL A 104 -6.67 0.04 -19.43
CA VAL A 104 -6.32 1.21 -20.27
C VAL A 104 -4.82 1.26 -20.52
N ARG A 105 -4.01 0.92 -19.51
CA ARG A 105 -2.56 0.89 -19.66
C ARG A 105 -2.12 -0.14 -20.70
N GLY A 106 -2.70 -1.34 -20.68
CA GLY A 106 -2.34 -2.45 -21.58
C GLY A 106 -0.91 -2.99 -21.41
N GLU A 107 -0.16 -2.47 -20.45
CA GLU A 107 1.23 -2.79 -20.10
C GLU A 107 1.32 -2.97 -18.57
N PRO A 108 2.41 -3.57 -18.04
CA PRO A 108 2.56 -3.78 -16.59
C PRO A 108 2.40 -2.49 -15.77
N LEU A 109 1.52 -2.55 -14.76
CA LEU A 109 1.32 -1.51 -13.74
C LEU A 109 1.85 -2.06 -12.40
N ASN A 110 2.89 -1.44 -11.85
CA ASN A 110 3.42 -1.83 -10.55
C ASN A 110 2.51 -1.31 -9.44
N ILE A 111 2.02 -2.19 -8.57
CA ILE A 111 1.19 -1.81 -7.42
C ILE A 111 1.96 -1.97 -6.11
N LEU A 112 2.08 -0.88 -5.36
CA LEU A 112 2.59 -0.84 -4.00
C LEU A 112 1.42 -0.82 -3.01
N ILE A 113 1.44 -1.67 -1.99
CA ILE A 113 0.48 -1.61 -0.89
C ILE A 113 1.11 -1.00 0.37
N SER A 114 0.33 -0.29 1.17
CA SER A 114 0.81 0.30 2.43
C SER A 114 -0.35 0.39 3.43
N PRO A 115 -0.24 -0.15 4.65
CA PRO A 115 -1.26 0.07 5.66
C PRO A 115 -1.04 1.38 6.42
N TRP A 116 -2.13 2.07 6.71
CA TRP A 116 -2.13 3.12 7.73
C TRP A 116 -2.32 2.55 9.13
N SER A 117 -3.08 1.46 9.26
CA SER A 117 -3.27 0.80 10.54
C SER A 117 -3.64 -0.68 10.39
N PRO A 118 -3.14 -1.55 11.29
CA PRO A 118 -3.79 -2.82 11.61
C PRO A 118 -5.22 -2.62 12.14
N PRO A 119 -6.05 -3.69 12.16
CA PRO A 119 -7.33 -3.69 12.86
C PRO A 119 -7.18 -3.28 14.32
N GLY A 120 -8.18 -2.58 14.86
CA GLY A 120 -8.12 -2.05 16.23
C GLY A 120 -7.85 -3.13 17.29
N TRP A 121 -8.39 -4.34 17.11
CA TRP A 121 -8.21 -5.44 18.06
C TRP A 121 -6.76 -5.94 18.15
N MET A 122 -5.95 -5.73 17.11
CA MET A 122 -4.52 -6.06 17.09
C MET A 122 -3.64 -5.02 17.80
N LYS A 123 -4.21 -3.86 18.19
CA LYS A 123 -3.44 -2.69 18.63
C LYS A 123 -3.51 -2.44 20.13
N THR A 124 -2.44 -1.89 20.70
CA THR A 124 -2.32 -1.56 22.13
C THR A 124 -3.41 -0.59 22.60
N ASN A 125 -3.80 0.37 21.76
CA ASN A 125 -4.84 1.36 22.04
C ASN A 125 -6.26 0.91 21.65
N ARG A 126 -6.42 -0.29 21.10
CA ARG A 126 -7.69 -0.88 20.62
C ARG A 126 -8.42 -0.04 19.56
N ARG A 127 -7.70 0.82 18.83
CA ARG A 127 -8.27 1.73 17.81
C ARG A 127 -7.39 1.76 16.57
N MET A 128 -8.00 1.87 15.40
CA MET A 128 -7.23 2.10 14.17
C MET A 128 -6.61 3.50 14.13
N THR A 129 -7.28 4.47 14.74
CA THR A 129 -6.82 5.85 14.84
C THR A 129 -5.98 6.11 16.10
N HIS A 130 -5.35 7.30 16.18
CA HIS A 130 -4.59 7.77 17.34
C HIS A 130 -3.40 6.88 17.70
N GLY A 131 -2.64 6.45 16.69
CA GLY A 131 -1.39 5.72 16.86
C GLY A 131 -1.58 4.36 17.53
N GLY A 132 -0.85 4.11 18.62
CA GLY A 132 -0.73 2.77 19.20
C GLY A 132 0.17 1.87 18.35
N GLU A 133 0.41 0.66 18.83
CA GLU A 133 1.37 -0.28 18.26
C GLU A 133 0.70 -1.64 18.06
N VAL A 134 1.23 -2.46 17.15
CA VAL A 134 0.84 -3.87 17.03
C VAL A 134 1.26 -4.58 18.31
N LYS A 135 0.32 -5.23 19.01
CA LYS A 135 0.67 -6.02 20.20
C LYS A 135 1.53 -7.22 19.79
N GLU A 136 2.43 -7.61 20.67
CA GLU A 136 3.41 -8.67 20.41
C GLU A 136 2.73 -9.99 19.99
N GLU A 137 1.65 -10.36 20.67
CA GLU A 137 0.88 -11.58 20.39
C GLU A 137 0.24 -11.62 19.00
N TYR A 138 0.09 -10.46 18.33
CA TYR A 138 -0.54 -10.35 17.02
C TYR A 138 0.43 -10.06 15.87
N ARG A 139 1.75 -9.96 16.12
CA ARG A 139 2.73 -9.70 15.05
C ARG A 139 2.72 -10.76 13.96
N ALA A 140 2.63 -12.04 14.33
CA ALA A 140 2.53 -13.12 13.35
C ALA A 140 1.22 -13.04 12.53
N THR A 141 0.09 -12.78 13.18
CA THR A 141 -1.18 -12.58 12.49
C THR A 141 -1.14 -11.36 11.56
N TRP A 142 -0.53 -10.25 11.99
CA TRP A 142 -0.40 -9.06 11.17
C TRP A 142 0.47 -9.29 9.93
N ALA A 143 1.57 -10.04 10.06
CA ALA A 143 2.36 -10.46 8.90
C ALA A 143 1.58 -11.42 7.96
N LEU A 144 0.74 -12.31 8.50
CA LEU A 144 -0.15 -13.15 7.68
C LEU A 144 -1.22 -12.32 6.95
N PHE A 145 -1.67 -11.21 7.56
CA PHE A 145 -2.62 -10.28 6.97
C PHE A 145 -2.10 -9.70 5.66
N TYR A 146 -0.83 -9.29 5.60
CA TYR A 146 -0.18 -8.87 4.36
C TYR A 146 -0.26 -9.94 3.27
N ALA A 147 0.07 -11.19 3.61
CA ALA A 147 0.02 -12.29 2.65
C ALA A 147 -1.40 -12.56 2.15
N ARG A 148 -2.41 -12.49 3.02
CA ARG A 148 -3.83 -12.62 2.64
C ARG A 148 -4.28 -11.48 1.73
N PHE A 149 -3.90 -10.25 2.05
CA PHE A 149 -4.24 -9.08 1.23
C PHE A 149 -3.62 -9.16 -0.17
N ILE A 150 -2.31 -9.48 -0.25
CA ILE A 150 -1.61 -9.64 -1.52
C ILE A 150 -2.28 -10.72 -2.37
N LYS A 151 -2.52 -11.91 -1.81
CA LYS A 151 -3.16 -13.02 -2.54
C LYS A 151 -4.59 -12.68 -2.97
N ALA A 152 -5.34 -11.96 -2.14
CA ALA A 152 -6.71 -11.55 -2.48
C ALA A 152 -6.72 -10.58 -3.67
N TYR A 153 -5.87 -9.55 -3.66
CA TYR A 153 -5.74 -8.61 -4.79
C TYR A 153 -5.20 -9.29 -6.07
N GLU A 154 -4.24 -10.20 -5.94
CA GLU A 154 -3.72 -10.95 -7.10
C GLU A 154 -4.77 -11.90 -7.67
N SER A 155 -5.66 -12.47 -6.85
CA SER A 155 -6.79 -13.28 -7.33
C SER A 155 -7.82 -12.45 -8.11
N GLU A 156 -7.85 -11.14 -7.88
CA GLU A 156 -8.62 -10.16 -8.66
C GLU A 156 -7.86 -9.67 -9.90
N GLY A 157 -6.69 -10.23 -10.21
CA GLY A 157 -5.87 -9.85 -11.35
C GLY A 157 -5.07 -8.56 -11.16
N ILE A 158 -4.90 -8.09 -9.92
CA ILE A 158 -4.11 -6.90 -9.59
C ILE A 158 -2.71 -7.34 -9.10
N PRO A 159 -1.65 -7.15 -9.92
CA PRO A 159 -0.32 -7.64 -9.57
C PRO A 159 0.34 -6.73 -8.53
N ILE A 160 0.55 -7.25 -7.32
CA ILE A 160 1.26 -6.51 -6.27
C ILE A 160 2.77 -6.60 -6.53
N TRP A 161 3.41 -5.45 -6.76
CA TRP A 161 4.86 -5.33 -6.95
C TRP A 161 5.61 -5.37 -5.61
N GLY A 162 5.08 -4.67 -4.60
CA GLY A 162 5.72 -4.58 -3.30
C GLY A 162 4.80 -3.99 -2.24
N LEU A 163 5.36 -3.79 -1.06
CA LEU A 163 4.68 -3.23 0.10
C LEU A 163 5.61 -2.33 0.91
N THR A 164 5.04 -1.38 1.64
CA THR A 164 5.72 -0.75 2.78
C THR A 164 5.25 -1.39 4.09
N VAL A 165 6.09 -1.33 5.13
CA VAL A 165 5.81 -1.99 6.42
C VAL A 165 4.74 -1.26 7.23
N GLN A 166 4.66 0.06 7.07
CA GLN A 166 3.71 0.93 7.75
C GLN A 166 3.81 2.31 7.11
N ASN A 167 2.68 2.92 6.75
CA ASN A 167 2.63 4.33 6.39
C ASN A 167 3.01 5.18 7.61
N GLU A 168 3.99 6.06 7.48
CA GLU A 168 4.39 7.02 8.52
C GLU A 168 4.52 6.39 9.93
N PRO A 169 5.40 5.39 10.14
CA PRO A 169 5.53 4.66 11.40
C PRO A 169 5.96 5.55 12.57
N ASP A 170 6.44 6.76 12.29
CA ASP A 170 6.80 7.76 13.28
C ASP A 170 5.70 8.83 13.50
N ALA A 171 4.47 8.60 13.03
CA ALA A 171 3.35 9.51 13.21
C ALA A 171 2.27 8.95 14.15
N THR A 172 1.64 9.84 14.92
CA THR A 172 0.38 9.57 15.63
C THR A 172 -0.65 10.57 15.11
N GLN A 173 -1.66 10.05 14.41
CA GLN A 173 -2.63 10.87 13.70
C GLN A 173 -4.03 10.70 14.29
N ILE A 174 -4.91 11.68 14.07
CA ILE A 174 -6.33 11.57 14.47
C ILE A 174 -7.10 10.57 13.60
N TRP A 175 -6.54 10.21 12.45
CA TRP A 175 -6.96 9.13 11.55
C TRP A 175 -6.08 7.88 11.73
N GLU A 176 -6.24 6.90 10.86
CA GLU A 176 -5.53 5.62 10.88
C GLU A 176 -4.01 5.84 10.98
N SER A 177 -3.40 5.30 12.02
CA SER A 177 -1.96 5.41 12.24
C SER A 177 -1.49 4.30 13.17
N CYS A 178 -0.28 3.77 12.95
CA CYS A 178 0.33 2.77 13.81
C CYS A 178 1.82 3.05 13.94
N ARG A 179 2.32 2.99 15.16
CA ARG A 179 3.69 3.34 15.54
C ARG A 179 4.60 2.13 15.38
N PHE A 180 5.77 2.35 14.77
CA PHE A 180 6.90 1.42 14.82
C PHE A 180 8.18 2.19 15.14
N THR A 181 8.88 1.80 16.20
CA THR A 181 10.28 2.22 16.39
C THR A 181 11.15 1.61 15.29
N PRO A 182 12.35 2.16 15.02
CA PRO A 182 13.29 1.57 14.05
C PRO A 182 13.57 0.08 14.33
N GLU A 183 13.85 -0.28 15.59
CA GLU A 183 14.13 -1.65 16.00
C GLU A 183 12.90 -2.55 15.87
N ALA A 184 11.72 -2.05 16.25
CA ALA A 184 10.48 -2.81 16.12
C ALA A 184 10.13 -3.07 14.65
N GLU A 185 10.37 -2.13 13.75
CA GLU A 185 10.18 -2.33 12.30
C GLU A 185 11.16 -3.38 11.77
N ARG A 186 12.45 -3.26 12.11
CA ARG A 186 13.48 -4.25 11.75
C ARG A 186 13.11 -5.65 12.23
N ASP A 187 12.78 -5.78 13.52
CA ASP A 187 12.47 -7.08 14.13
C ASP A 187 11.16 -7.64 13.55
N PHE A 188 10.17 -6.79 13.26
CA PHE A 188 8.97 -7.23 12.54
C PHE A 188 9.28 -7.77 11.15
N ILE A 189 10.15 -7.10 10.38
CA ILE A 189 10.59 -7.58 9.06
C ILE A 189 11.33 -8.91 9.19
N ARG A 190 12.33 -8.99 10.07
CA ARG A 190 13.23 -10.15 10.25
C ARG A 190 12.48 -11.38 10.74
N ASP A 191 11.66 -11.22 11.77
CA ASP A 191 11.13 -12.34 12.54
C ASP A 191 9.72 -12.77 12.09
N TYR A 192 8.96 -11.87 11.44
CA TYR A 192 7.57 -12.13 11.08
C TYR A 192 7.28 -11.91 9.60
N LEU A 193 7.35 -10.66 9.10
CA LEU A 193 6.88 -10.30 7.76
C LEU A 193 7.66 -11.03 6.66
N GLY A 194 8.98 -10.98 6.68
CA GLY A 194 9.83 -11.67 5.70
C GLY A 194 9.61 -13.19 5.70
N PRO A 195 9.77 -13.89 6.84
CA PRO A 195 9.54 -15.33 6.93
C PRO A 195 8.14 -15.79 6.55
N ILE A 196 7.09 -15.01 6.88
CA ILE A 196 5.71 -15.34 6.53
C ILE A 196 5.46 -15.13 5.05
N LEU A 197 5.91 -14.02 4.45
CA LEU A 197 5.82 -13.84 3.00
C LEU A 197 6.54 -14.97 2.26
N ALA A 198 7.72 -15.39 2.72
CA ALA A 198 8.43 -16.52 2.12
C ALA A 198 7.65 -17.83 2.20
N ARG A 199 7.10 -18.14 3.39
CA ARG A 199 6.26 -19.34 3.61
C ARG A 199 4.99 -19.33 2.76
N GLU A 200 4.42 -18.15 2.54
CA GLU A 200 3.22 -17.96 1.74
C GLU A 200 3.49 -17.89 0.23
N GLY A 201 4.75 -18.06 -0.21
CA GLY A 201 5.14 -18.07 -1.62
C GLY A 201 5.30 -16.68 -2.25
N LEU A 202 5.51 -15.66 -1.43
CA LEU A 202 5.55 -14.24 -1.78
C LEU A 202 6.96 -13.63 -1.63
N SER A 203 8.02 -14.45 -1.65
CA SER A 203 9.42 -13.98 -1.55
C SER A 203 9.84 -13.02 -2.67
N ASN A 204 9.08 -12.96 -3.77
CA ASN A 204 9.33 -12.04 -4.88
C ASN A 204 8.86 -10.60 -4.61
N LYS A 205 8.06 -10.37 -3.57
CA LYS A 205 7.53 -9.03 -3.23
C LYS A 205 8.62 -8.16 -2.62
N LYS A 206 8.67 -6.89 -3.03
CA LYS A 206 9.58 -5.91 -2.43
C LYS A 206 9.02 -5.43 -1.10
N ILE A 207 9.87 -5.32 -0.08
CA ILE A 207 9.52 -4.74 1.23
C ILE A 207 10.29 -3.42 1.37
N MET A 208 9.57 -2.34 1.61
CA MET A 208 10.12 -1.01 1.82
C MET A 208 9.87 -0.58 3.27
N ALA A 209 10.95 -0.25 3.99
CA ALA A 209 10.86 0.31 5.33
C ALA A 209 10.63 1.82 5.28
N TRP A 210 10.37 2.41 6.44
CA TRP A 210 10.24 3.85 6.68
C TRP A 210 8.97 4.52 6.15
N ASP A 211 8.73 4.59 4.85
CA ASP A 211 7.53 5.20 4.22
C ASP A 211 7.06 6.52 4.90
N HIS A 212 8.00 7.43 5.17
CA HIS A 212 7.78 8.69 5.89
C HIS A 212 8.73 9.79 5.40
N ASN A 213 8.79 10.91 6.13
CA ASN A 213 9.56 12.09 5.76
C ASN A 213 11.07 11.83 5.64
N ARG A 214 11.74 12.55 4.74
CA ARG A 214 13.15 12.30 4.37
C ARG A 214 14.15 12.61 5.49
N ASP A 215 13.81 13.51 6.40
CA ASP A 215 14.70 14.07 7.43
C ASP A 215 15.31 13.01 8.36
N LEU A 216 14.58 11.93 8.65
CA LEU A 216 15.06 10.87 9.56
C LEU A 216 15.45 9.57 8.85
N VAL A 217 15.48 9.54 7.51
CA VAL A 217 15.73 8.30 6.74
C VAL A 217 17.10 7.70 7.06
N TYR A 218 18.13 8.53 7.24
CA TYR A 218 19.48 8.07 7.54
C TYR A 218 19.55 7.44 8.93
N GLU A 219 18.92 8.05 9.93
CA GLU A 219 18.87 7.50 11.28
C GLU A 219 18.04 6.22 11.34
N ARG A 220 16.93 6.17 10.60
CA ARG A 220 16.08 4.97 10.47
C ARG A 220 16.86 3.77 9.89
N ALA A 221 17.78 4.02 8.96
CA ALA A 221 18.53 2.96 8.27
C ALA A 221 19.73 2.40 9.05
N LYS A 222 20.06 2.93 10.25
CA LYS A 222 21.23 2.50 11.02
C LYS A 222 21.02 1.22 11.84
N VAL A 223 19.78 0.77 12.02
CA VAL A 223 19.40 -0.27 13.00
C VAL A 223 19.13 -1.64 12.41
#